data_AF-D9RZB7-F1
#
_entry.id   AF-D9RZB7-F1
#
_cell.length_a   1.000
_cell.length_b   1.000
_cell.length_c   1.000
_cell.angle_alpha   90.00
_cell.angle_beta   90.00
_cell.angle_gamma   90.00
#
_symmetry.space_group_name_H-M   'P 1'
#
loop_
_entity.id
_entity.type
_entity.pdbx_description
1 polymer ?
#
loop_
_entity_poly.entity_id
_entity_poly.type
_entity_poly.pdbx_seq_one_letter_code
_entity_poly.pdbx_strand_id
1 'polypeptide(L)'
;MANRELLTLSEIFNNRFFRIPDYQRGYAWQEKQLEDFWEDLENLKEGRSHYTGLLTIEEVNRKEVENNERWKDDLWLFDKGF
;
A
#
# COMPACT_ATOMS: atom_id res chain seq x y z
N MET A 1 -3.01 9.61 -17.24
CA MET A 1 -3.52 8.23 -17.46
C MET A 1 -3.04 7.39 -16.29
N ALA A 2 -3.85 6.50 -15.74
CA ALA A 2 -3.41 5.61 -14.67
C ALA A 2 -2.35 4.65 -15.23
N ASN A 3 -1.11 4.74 -14.74
CA ASN A 3 -0.04 3.84 -15.11
C ASN A 3 -0.22 2.52 -14.34
N ARG A 4 -0.24 1.39 -15.03
CA ARG A 4 -0.38 0.05 -14.44
C ARG A 4 0.93 -0.68 -14.64
N GLU A 5 1.72 -0.72 -13.58
CA GLU A 5 3.01 -1.39 -13.56
C GLU A 5 2.93 -2.61 -12.62
N LEU A 6 3.57 -3.72 -13.03
CA LEU A 6 3.81 -4.84 -12.14
C LEU A 6 5.11 -4.56 -11.40
N LEU A 7 5.01 -4.40 -10.09
CA LEU A 7 6.12 -4.10 -9.20
C LEU A 7 6.19 -5.17 -8.11
N THR A 8 7.40 -5.51 -7.72
CA THR A 8 7.66 -6.30 -6.52
C THR A 8 7.33 -5.50 -5.26
N LEU A 9 7.08 -6.18 -4.14
CA LEU A 9 6.88 -5.50 -2.85
C LEU A 9 8.07 -4.60 -2.49
N SER A 10 9.29 -5.03 -2.79
CA SER A 10 10.50 -4.24 -2.55
C SER A 10 10.46 -2.92 -3.32
N GLU A 11 10.13 -2.95 -4.62
CA GLU A 11 10.03 -1.74 -5.45
C GLU A 11 8.92 -0.81 -4.99
N ILE A 12 7.78 -1.36 -4.54
CA ILE A 12 6.64 -0.58 -4.03
C ILE A 12 7.04 0.24 -2.80
N PHE A 13 7.72 -0.37 -1.84
CA PHE A 13 8.08 0.26 -0.56
C PHE A 13 9.46 0.94 -0.57
N ASN A 14 10.18 0.90 -1.68
CA ASN A 14 11.46 1.59 -1.82
C ASN A 14 11.24 3.12 -1.92
N ASN A 15 11.81 3.88 -0.99
CA ASN A 15 11.78 5.35 -0.96
C ASN A 15 10.37 5.98 -1.11
N ARG A 16 9.34 5.30 -0.61
CA ARG A 16 7.95 5.78 -0.65
C ARG A 16 7.28 5.56 0.69
N PHE A 17 6.42 6.50 1.08
CA PHE A 17 5.50 6.33 2.19
C PHE A 17 4.06 6.23 1.65
N PHE A 18 3.28 5.35 2.25
CA PHE A 18 1.85 5.23 1.96
C PHE A 18 1.08 5.51 3.23
N ARG A 19 0.00 6.29 3.09
CA ARG A 19 -0.95 6.56 4.16
C ARG A 19 -2.27 5.89 3.80
N ILE A 20 -2.88 5.20 4.75
CA ILE A 20 -4.23 4.66 4.58
C ILE A 20 -5.22 5.84 4.59
N PRO A 21 -6.12 5.96 3.60
CA PRO A 21 -7.09 7.05 3.56
C PRO A 21 -8.10 6.94 4.70
N ASP A 22 -8.59 8.09 5.19
CA ASP A 22 -9.50 8.14 6.35
C ASP A 22 -10.83 7.41 6.12
N TYR A 23 -11.23 7.26 4.85
CA TYR A 23 -12.46 6.62 4.43
C TYR A 23 -12.28 5.12 4.10
N GLN A 24 -11.13 4.53 4.40
CA GLN A 24 -10.92 3.10 4.22
C GLN A 24 -11.89 2.32 5.10
N ARG A 25 -12.62 1.38 4.51
CA ARG A 25 -13.48 0.47 5.28
C ARG A 25 -12.60 -0.39 6.18
N GLY A 26 -13.03 -0.57 7.42
CA GLY A 26 -12.42 -1.53 8.33
C GLY A 26 -12.56 -2.94 7.77
N TYR A 27 -11.51 -3.44 7.14
CA TYR A 27 -11.40 -4.82 6.71
C TYR A 27 -10.14 -5.40 7.35
N ALA A 28 -10.31 -6.44 8.14
CA ALA A 28 -9.22 -7.17 8.75
C ALA A 28 -9.30 -8.62 8.29
N TRP A 29 -8.19 -9.13 7.75
CA TRP A 29 -8.06 -10.56 7.51
C TRP A 29 -8.29 -11.31 8.81
N GLN A 30 -9.07 -12.38 8.72
CA GLN A 30 -9.23 -13.39 9.74
C GLN A 30 -8.25 -14.52 9.47
N GLU A 31 -8.13 -15.44 10.42
CA GLU A 31 -7.21 -16.58 10.37
C GLU A 31 -7.29 -17.34 9.04
N LYS A 32 -8.50 -17.64 8.56
CA LYS A 32 -8.69 -18.32 7.28
C LYS A 32 -8.03 -17.58 6.09
N GLN A 33 -8.16 -16.26 6.01
CA GLN A 33 -7.55 -15.51 4.89
C GLN A 33 -6.02 -15.55 4.97
N LEU A 34 -5.46 -15.59 6.18
CA LEU A 34 -4.01 -15.73 6.37
C LEU A 34 -3.55 -17.11 5.94
N GLU A 35 -4.26 -18.17 6.34
CA GLU A 35 -3.97 -19.55 5.94
C GLU A 35 -4.03 -19.73 4.42
N ASP A 36 -5.12 -19.29 3.78
CA ASP A 36 -5.30 -19.36 2.33
C ASP A 36 -4.15 -18.63 1.59
N PHE A 37 -3.72 -17.47 2.10
CA PHE A 37 -2.60 -16.72 1.51
C PHE A 37 -1.25 -17.46 1.61
N TRP A 38 -0.96 -18.08 2.75
CA TRP A 38 0.28 -18.85 2.91
C TRP A 38 0.30 -20.10 2.04
N GLU A 39 -0.83 -20.80 1.96
CA GLU A 39 -0.97 -21.98 1.10
C GLU A 39 -0.72 -21.64 -0.38
N ASP A 40 -1.21 -20.48 -0.86
CA ASP A 40 -0.95 -20.00 -2.23
C ASP A 40 0.54 -19.74 -2.50
N LEU A 41 1.29 -19.29 -1.49
CA LEU A 41 2.73 -19.04 -1.60
C LEU A 41 3.54 -20.33 -1.54
N GLU A 42 3.18 -21.26 -0.67
CA GLU A 42 3.84 -22.56 -0.52
C GLU A 42 3.65 -23.46 -1.75
N ASN A 43 2.46 -23.41 -2.35
CA ASN A 43 2.14 -24.18 -3.56
C ASN A 43 2.68 -23.54 -4.85
N LEU A 44 3.36 -22.40 -4.77
CA LEU A 44 3.91 -21.72 -5.93
C LEU A 44 5.06 -22.52 -6.54
N LYS A 45 4.92 -22.88 -7.81
CA LYS A 45 5.99 -23.60 -8.53
C LYS A 45 7.26 -22.77 -8.62
N GLU A 46 8.40 -23.44 -8.53
CA GLU A 46 9.71 -22.80 -8.66
C GLU A 46 9.80 -21.94 -9.95
N GLY A 47 10.36 -20.73 -9.80
CA GLY A 47 10.49 -19.77 -10.90
C GLY A 47 9.20 -19.06 -11.30
N ARG A 48 8.09 -19.24 -10.57
CA ARG A 48 6.87 -18.43 -10.73
C ARG A 48 6.81 -17.30 -9.72
N SER A 49 6.07 -16.25 -10.07
CA SER A 49 5.74 -15.15 -9.17
C SER A 49 4.28 -15.27 -8.75
N HIS A 50 3.99 -15.01 -7.48
CA HIS A 50 2.62 -14.86 -6.99
C HIS A 50 2.14 -13.42 -7.25
N TYR A 51 0.94 -13.27 -7.79
CA TYR A 51 0.31 -11.97 -7.96
C TYR A 51 -0.51 -11.62 -6.71
N THR A 52 0.07 -10.82 -5.83
CA THR A 52 -0.51 -10.49 -4.51
C THR A 52 -1.73 -9.56 -4.59
N GLY A 53 -1.91 -8.82 -5.68
CA GLY A 53 -3.08 -7.98 -5.88
C GLY A 53 -2.78 -6.62 -6.51
N LEU A 54 -3.79 -5.74 -6.48
CA LEU A 54 -3.74 -4.40 -7.05
C LEU A 54 -3.72 -3.36 -5.92
N LEU A 55 -2.73 -2.47 -5.95
CA LEU A 55 -2.73 -1.24 -5.15
C LEU A 55 -3.23 -0.09 -6.02
N THR A 56 -4.24 0.62 -5.54
CA THR A 56 -4.69 1.89 -6.14
C THR A 56 -4.22 3.01 -5.24
N ILE A 57 -3.43 3.92 -5.80
CA ILE A 57 -2.81 5.02 -5.06
C ILE A 57 -3.22 6.35 -5.66
N GLU A 58 -3.24 7.36 -4.81
CA GLU A 58 -3.48 8.75 -5.17
C GLU A 58 -2.32 9.57 -4.61
N GLU A 59 -1.75 10.44 -5.44
CA GLU A 59 -0.73 11.39 -4.98
C GLU A 59 -1.40 12.45 -4.13
N VAL A 60 -0.82 12.73 -2.96
CA VAL A 60 -1.38 13.71 -2.03
C VAL A 60 -0.52 14.96 -2.08
N ASN A 61 -1.14 16.11 -2.35
CA ASN A 61 -0.44 17.38 -2.28
C ASN A 61 -0.51 17.97 -0.87
N ARG A 62 0.62 18.45 -0.34
CA ARG A 62 0.67 19.12 0.97
C ARG A 62 -0.38 20.22 1.12
N LYS A 63 -0.58 21.04 0.08
CA LYS A 63 -1.53 22.17 0.12
C LYS A 63 -2.99 21.74 0.28
N GLU A 64 -3.33 20.52 -0.16
CA GLU A 64 -4.68 19.98 -0.06
C GLU A 64 -4.99 19.50 1.36
N VAL A 65 -3.96 19.12 2.13
CA VAL A 65 -4.11 18.46 3.42
C VAL A 65 -3.58 19.26 4.62
N GLU A 66 -2.81 20.33 4.38
CA GLU A 66 -2.18 21.13 5.45
C GLU A 66 -3.16 21.70 6.48
N ASN A 67 -4.38 22.03 6.05
CA ASN A 67 -5.43 22.61 6.90
C ASN A 67 -6.40 21.55 7.44
N ASN A 68 -6.16 20.26 7.17
CA ASN A 68 -6.99 19.17 7.66
C ASN A 68 -6.43 18.66 8.99
N GLU A 69 -7.21 18.81 10.07
CA GLU A 69 -6.81 18.34 11.41
C GLU A 69 -6.42 16.86 11.45
N ARG A 70 -6.99 16.01 10.59
CA ARG A 70 -6.67 14.57 10.51
C ARG A 70 -5.28 14.28 9.94
N TRP A 71 -4.67 15.26 9.28
CA TRP A 71 -3.35 15.15 8.67
C TRP A 71 -2.25 15.75 9.54
N LYS A 72 -2.62 16.45 10.62
CA LYS A 72 -1.69 17.19 11.47
C LYS A 72 -0.52 16.31 11.97
N ASP A 73 -0.83 15.08 12.37
CA ASP A 73 0.16 14.12 12.87
C ASP A 73 0.98 13.45 11.75
N ASP A 74 0.58 13.61 10.49
CA ASP A 74 1.18 13.00 9.30
C ASP A 74 1.91 14.02 8.41
N LEU A 75 1.79 15.34 8.67
CA LEU A 75 2.42 16.39 7.85
C LEU A 75 3.94 16.24 7.74
N TRP A 76 4.59 15.63 8.74
CA TRP A 76 6.03 15.36 8.73
C TRP A 76 6.46 14.40 7.61
N LEU A 77 5.54 13.60 7.04
CA LEU A 77 5.83 12.71 5.92
C LEU A 77 6.29 13.48 4.68
N PHE A 78 5.80 14.71 4.49
CA PHE A 78 6.23 15.59 3.39
C PHE A 78 7.66 16.14 3.59
N ASP A 79 8.13 16.20 4.84
CA ASP A 79 9.43 16.79 5.19
C ASP A 79 10.56 15.74 5.21
N LYS A 80 10.22 14.44 5.21
CA LYS A 80 11.18 13.34 5.31
C LYS A 80 12.05 13.11 4.08
N GLY A 81 11.76 13.80 2.96
CA GLY A 81 12.64 13.91 1.81
C GLY A 81 13.19 12.57 1.34
N PHE A 82 12.38 11.83 0.59
CA PHE A 82 12.91 10.84 -0.36
C PHE A 82 13.05 11.49 -1.73
#